data_AF-A0A1Y3XH15-F1
#
_entry.id   AF-A0A1Y3XH15-F1
#
_cell.length_a   1.000
_cell.length_b   1.000
_cell.length_c   1.000
_cell.angle_alpha   90.00
_cell.angle_beta   90.00
_cell.angle_gamma   90.00
#
_symmetry.space_group_name_H-M   'P 1'
#
loop_
_entity.id
_entity.type
_entity.pdbx_description
1 polymer ?
#
loop_
_entity_poly.entity_id
_entity_poly.type
_entity_poly.pdbx_seq_one_letter_code
_entity_poly.pdbx_strand_id
1 'polypeptide(L)'
;MDKITVKALIEECHISRQTFYYHFQDINDVMEWSVRRETEQLLRQSLELPQLRCGLELLIAHTAGQFDVLNKLLCSHRRQRFTDALTACVRVFLNGLLERFRPDFAVNQPDREVFLDYNSRALTGILLDYGGRRELDAARLSAQLERILLRQLAEPLEEM
;
A
#
# COMPACT_ATOMS: atom_id res chain seq x y z
N MET A 1 7.76 -11.71 22.30
CA MET A 1 7.50 -10.85 21.12
C MET A 1 8.20 -9.54 21.35
N ASP A 2 9.38 -9.41 20.76
CA ASP A 2 10.26 -8.25 20.93
C ASP A 2 9.52 -6.97 20.56
N LYS A 3 9.40 -6.06 21.54
CA LYS A 3 8.90 -4.72 21.29
C LYS A 3 9.97 -4.01 20.48
N ILE A 4 9.71 -3.71 19.21
CA ILE A 4 10.50 -2.69 18.48
C ILE A 4 10.45 -1.41 19.34
N THR A 5 11.60 -0.97 19.82
CA THR A 5 11.75 0.22 20.69
C THR A 5 12.75 1.18 20.08
N VAL A 6 12.64 2.47 20.44
CA VAL A 6 13.63 3.49 20.04
C VAL A 6 15.03 3.07 20.48
N LYS A 7 15.17 2.50 21.68
CA LYS A 7 16.45 2.01 22.21
C LYS A 7 17.08 0.94 21.30
N ALA A 8 16.31 -0.08 20.92
CA ALA A 8 16.80 -1.12 20.03
C ALA A 8 17.20 -0.56 18.65
N LEU A 9 16.42 0.39 18.12
CA LEU A 9 16.70 1.03 16.83
C LEU A 9 17.98 1.88 16.84
N ILE A 10 18.19 2.70 17.87
CA ILE A 10 19.39 3.54 17.94
C ILE A 10 20.67 2.72 18.19
N GLU A 11 20.55 1.61 18.94
CA GLU A 11 21.66 0.69 19.19
C GLU A 11 22.08 0.00 17.88
N GLU A 12 21.10 -0.51 17.13
CA GLU A 12 21.36 -1.25 15.89
C GLU A 12 21.77 -0.36 14.72
N CYS A 13 21.23 0.87 14.64
CA CYS A 13 21.66 1.84 13.64
C CYS A 13 22.91 2.64 14.03
N HIS A 14 23.47 2.41 15.23
CA HIS A 14 24.60 3.15 15.78
C HIS A 14 24.43 4.69 15.75
N ILE A 15 23.23 5.18 16.09
CA ILE A 15 22.91 6.62 16.15
C ILE A 15 22.60 7.07 17.58
N SER A 16 22.65 8.38 17.83
CA SER A 16 22.25 8.93 19.14
C SER A 16 20.73 9.06 19.25
N ARG A 17 20.20 9.12 20.49
CA ARG A 17 18.80 9.50 20.75
C ARG A 17 18.45 10.87 20.15
N GLN A 18 19.37 11.82 20.21
CA GLN A 18 19.16 13.17 19.67
C GLN A 18 19.00 13.11 18.15
N THR A 19 19.83 12.32 17.47
CA THR A 19 19.72 12.09 16.02
C THR A 19 18.40 11.41 15.66
N PHE A 20 17.96 10.44 16.45
CA PHE A 20 16.64 9.81 16.24
C PHE A 20 15.51 10.83 16.37
N TYR A 21 15.44 11.56 17.49
CA TYR A 21 14.35 12.50 17.77
C TYR A 21 14.36 13.75 16.90
N TYR A 22 15.48 14.04 16.22
CA TYR A 22 15.51 15.05 15.17
C TYR A 22 14.64 14.67 13.96
N HIS A 23 14.55 13.37 13.65
CA HIS A 23 13.81 12.88 12.50
C HIS A 23 12.44 12.29 12.85
N PHE A 24 12.31 11.65 14.00
CA PHE A 24 11.13 10.86 14.35
C PHE A 24 10.68 11.08 15.79
N GLN A 25 9.38 11.27 16.00
CA GLN A 25 8.82 11.44 17.35
C GLN A 25 8.78 10.13 18.13
N ASP A 26 8.46 9.02 17.46
CA ASP A 26 8.37 7.69 18.04
C ASP A 26 8.54 6.60 16.98
N ILE A 27 8.34 5.34 17.39
CA ILE A 27 8.39 4.20 16.47
C ILE A 27 7.28 4.22 15.42
N ASN A 28 6.10 4.78 15.73
CA ASN A 28 5.02 4.83 14.77
C ASN A 28 5.35 5.78 13.61
N ASP A 29 5.99 6.92 13.91
CA ASP A 29 6.46 7.88 12.90
C ASP A 29 7.48 7.23 11.95
N VAL A 30 8.42 6.45 12.48
CA VAL A 30 9.36 5.65 11.67
C VAL A 30 8.61 4.67 10.76
N MET A 31 7.62 3.96 11.28
CA MET A 31 6.84 2.99 10.49
C MET A 31 6.04 3.67 9.38
N GLU A 32 5.31 4.73 9.70
CA GLU A 32 4.53 5.50 8.72
C GLU A 32 5.42 6.06 7.61
N TRP A 33 6.56 6.65 7.99
CA TRP A 33 7.54 7.13 7.03
C TRP A 33 8.11 6.01 6.16
N SER A 34 8.39 4.84 6.74
CA SER A 34 8.94 3.70 6.01
C SER A 34 7.96 3.17 4.96
N VAL A 35 6.70 2.93 5.35
CA VAL A 35 5.66 2.45 4.44
C VAL A 35 5.40 3.45 3.30
N ARG A 36 5.36 4.76 3.64
CA ARG A 36 5.20 5.81 2.64
C ARG A 36 6.34 5.81 1.64
N ARG A 37 7.59 5.81 2.11
CA ARG A 37 8.79 5.84 1.27
C ARG A 37 8.87 4.63 0.34
N GLU A 38 8.58 3.44 0.86
CA GLU A 38 8.54 2.21 0.06
C GLU A 38 7.45 2.26 -1.00
N THR A 39 6.24 2.68 -0.62
CA THR A 39 5.11 2.76 -1.56
C THR A 39 5.34 3.80 -2.65
N GLU A 40 5.95 4.94 -2.33
CA GLU A 40 6.35 5.95 -3.33
C GLU A 40 7.39 5.40 -4.31
N GLN A 41 8.34 4.59 -3.85
CA GLN A 41 9.31 3.94 -4.72
C GLN A 41 8.64 2.92 -5.63
N LEU A 42 7.74 2.09 -5.10
CA LEU A 42 6.96 1.14 -5.89
C LEU A 42 6.10 1.85 -6.92
N LEU A 43 5.47 2.98 -6.56
CA LEU A 43 4.68 3.76 -7.49
C LEU A 43 5.56 4.23 -8.66
N ARG A 44 6.70 4.85 -8.38
CA ARG A 44 7.65 5.28 -9.44
C ARG A 44 8.03 4.12 -10.37
N GLN A 45 8.37 2.96 -9.81
CA GLN A 45 8.71 1.78 -10.61
C GLN A 45 7.52 1.27 -11.43
N SER A 46 6.32 1.28 -10.84
CA SER A 46 5.10 0.78 -11.49
C SER A 46 4.66 1.64 -12.68
N LEU A 47 4.94 2.94 -12.65
CA LEU A 47 4.58 3.87 -13.72
C LEU A 47 5.42 3.67 -15.00
N GLU A 48 6.60 3.05 -14.87
CA GLU A 48 7.47 2.67 -15.99
C GLU A 48 7.05 1.34 -16.65
N LEU A 49 6.11 0.60 -16.04
CA LEU A 49 5.61 -0.66 -16.57
C LEU A 49 4.54 -0.45 -17.65
N PRO A 50 4.35 -1.39 -18.58
CA PRO A 50 3.48 -1.16 -19.73
C PRO A 50 1.97 -1.20 -19.40
N GLN A 51 1.59 -1.78 -18.25
CA GLN A 51 0.19 -2.10 -17.95
C GLN A 51 -0.13 -1.92 -16.46
N LEU A 52 -1.37 -1.55 -16.16
CA LEU A 52 -1.87 -1.37 -14.79
C LEU A 52 -1.70 -2.64 -13.95
N ARG A 53 -2.02 -3.82 -14.50
CA ARG A 53 -1.75 -5.10 -13.84
C ARG A 53 -0.29 -5.31 -13.43
N CYS A 54 0.69 -4.85 -14.22
CA CYS A 54 2.10 -5.01 -13.89
C CYS A 54 2.47 -4.18 -12.65
N GLY A 55 1.89 -2.98 -12.52
CA GLY A 55 2.02 -2.16 -11.32
C GLY A 55 1.39 -2.81 -10.08
N LEU A 56 0.18 -3.36 -10.22
CA LEU A 56 -0.49 -4.10 -9.15
C LEU A 56 0.29 -5.36 -8.75
N GLU A 57 0.84 -6.09 -9.72
CA GLU A 57 1.66 -7.28 -9.47
C GLU A 57 2.92 -6.94 -8.69
N LEU A 58 3.60 -5.85 -9.05
CA LEU A 58 4.77 -5.36 -8.32
C LEU A 58 4.44 -5.08 -6.85
N LEU A 59 3.32 -4.39 -6.58
CA LEU A 59 2.86 -4.12 -5.22
C LEU A 59 2.60 -5.42 -4.44
N ILE A 60 1.84 -6.36 -5.04
CA ILE A 60 1.49 -7.64 -4.43
C ILE A 60 2.73 -8.47 -4.11
N ALA A 61 3.63 -8.64 -5.07
CA ALA A 61 4.86 -9.41 -4.90
C ALA A 61 5.76 -8.80 -3.83
N HIS A 62 5.87 -7.47 -3.81
CA HIS A 62 6.66 -6.77 -2.81
C HIS A 62 6.09 -6.94 -1.40
N THR A 63 4.78 -6.76 -1.22
CA THR A 63 4.12 -6.99 0.08
C THR A 63 4.30 -8.43 0.55
N ALA A 64 4.14 -9.42 -0.33
CA ALA A 64 4.32 -10.83 0.01
C ALA A 64 5.74 -11.15 0.45
N GLY A 65 6.75 -10.59 -0.24
CA GLY A 65 8.16 -10.73 0.15
C GLY A 65 8.49 -10.15 1.52
N GLN A 66 7.71 -9.19 2.00
CA GLN A 66 7.86 -8.55 3.31
C GLN A 66 6.89 -9.09 4.38
N PHE A 67 6.11 -10.13 4.07
CA PHE A 67 4.97 -10.51 4.88
C PHE A 67 5.32 -10.86 6.33
N ASP A 68 6.48 -11.47 6.59
CA ASP A 68 6.90 -11.79 7.97
C ASP A 68 7.06 -10.55 8.86
N VAL A 69 7.56 -9.45 8.29
CA VAL A 69 7.69 -8.17 9.00
C VAL A 69 6.31 -7.56 9.20
N LEU A 70 5.49 -7.54 8.13
CA LEU A 70 4.12 -7.04 8.17
C LEU A 70 3.29 -7.79 9.22
N ASN A 71 3.37 -9.12 9.26
CA ASN A 71 2.64 -9.96 10.20
C ASN A 71 3.00 -9.64 11.66
N LYS A 72 4.29 -9.38 11.96
CA LYS A 72 4.71 -8.92 13.30
C LYS A 72 4.07 -7.58 13.67
N LEU A 73 3.95 -6.64 12.72
CA LEU A 73 3.29 -5.35 12.95
C LEU A 73 1.78 -5.53 13.15
N LEU A 74 1.14 -6.41 12.38
CA LEU A 74 -0.29 -6.72 12.49
C LEU A 74 -0.64 -7.43 13.80
N CYS A 75 0.26 -8.24 14.35
CA CYS A 75 0.08 -8.87 15.67
C CYS A 75 0.44 -7.94 16.85
N SER A 76 0.88 -6.70 16.58
CA SER A 76 1.27 -5.76 17.63
C SER A 76 0.14 -4.81 18.01
N HIS A 77 0.32 -4.07 19.11
CA HIS A 77 -0.57 -2.97 19.51
C HIS A 77 -0.61 -1.81 18.49
N ARG A 78 0.21 -1.84 17.44
CA ARG A 78 0.30 -0.82 16.39
C ARG A 78 -0.51 -1.18 15.14
N ARG A 79 -1.22 -2.31 15.13
CA ARG A 79 -1.97 -2.84 13.98
C ARG A 79 -2.83 -1.78 13.30
N GLN A 80 -3.66 -1.08 14.06
CA GLN A 80 -4.60 -0.10 13.49
C GLN A 80 -3.84 1.01 12.76
N ARG A 81 -2.90 1.66 13.46
CA ARG A 81 -2.09 2.75 12.91
C ARG A 81 -1.29 2.33 11.69
N PHE A 82 -0.73 1.12 11.70
CA PHE A 82 -0.05 0.54 10.54
C PHE A 82 -1.01 0.33 9.35
N THR A 83 -2.19 -0.22 9.60
CA THR A 83 -3.20 -0.49 8.56
C THR A 83 -3.72 0.81 7.94
N ASP A 84 -3.92 1.85 8.76
CA ASP A 84 -4.35 3.17 8.30
C ASP A 84 -3.27 3.80 7.40
N ALA A 85 -2.00 3.75 7.84
CA ALA A 85 -0.86 4.25 7.06
C ALA A 85 -0.70 3.52 5.73
N LEU A 86 -0.78 2.18 5.75
CA LEU A 86 -0.72 1.36 4.54
C LEU A 86 -1.88 1.68 3.60
N THR A 87 -3.10 1.80 4.10
CA THR A 87 -4.28 2.14 3.28
C THR A 87 -4.13 3.49 2.61
N ALA A 88 -3.64 4.50 3.33
CA ALA A 88 -3.38 5.82 2.76
C ALA A 88 -2.32 5.75 1.63
N CYS A 89 -1.26 4.97 1.82
CA CYS A 89 -0.23 4.79 0.80
C CYS A 89 -0.75 4.03 -0.42
N VAL A 90 -1.52 2.96 -0.21
CA VAL A 90 -2.17 2.19 -1.29
C VAL A 90 -3.16 3.06 -2.07
N ARG A 91 -3.86 3.99 -1.41
CA ARG A 91 -4.74 4.96 -2.07
C ARG A 91 -3.96 5.88 -3.02
N VAL A 92 -2.83 6.43 -2.56
CA VAL A 92 -1.95 7.26 -3.41
C VAL A 92 -1.39 6.45 -4.58
N PHE A 93 -0.94 5.23 -4.31
CA PHE A 93 -0.42 4.31 -5.32
C PHE A 93 -1.48 4.01 -6.41
N LEU A 94 -2.70 3.65 -5.99
CA LEU A 94 -3.80 3.36 -6.91
C LEU A 94 -4.18 4.59 -7.73
N ASN A 95 -4.26 5.77 -7.10
CA ASN A 95 -4.55 7.00 -7.84
C ASN A 95 -3.51 7.27 -8.94
N GLY A 96 -2.22 7.14 -8.62
CA GLY A 96 -1.14 7.34 -9.60
C GLY A 96 -1.20 6.34 -10.76
N LEU A 97 -1.50 5.07 -10.49
CA LEU A 97 -1.72 4.07 -11.55
C LEU A 97 -2.91 4.43 -12.45
N LEU A 98 -4.04 4.83 -11.87
CA LEU A 98 -5.23 5.17 -12.63
C LEU A 98 -5.02 6.43 -13.47
N GLU A 99 -4.36 7.46 -12.93
CA GLU A 99 -3.99 8.66 -13.70
C GLU A 99 -3.14 8.32 -14.92
N ARG A 100 -2.22 7.35 -14.79
CA ARG A 100 -1.35 6.93 -15.89
C ARG A 100 -2.07 6.09 -16.95
N PHE A 101 -2.81 5.07 -16.52
CA PHE A 101 -3.34 4.04 -17.42
C PHE A 101 -4.80 4.25 -17.80
N ARG A 102 -5.54 5.11 -17.07
CA ARG A 102 -6.94 5.46 -17.31
C ARG A 102 -7.16 6.98 -17.12
N PRO A 103 -6.45 7.84 -17.87
CA PRO A 103 -6.58 9.29 -17.76
C PRO A 103 -7.98 9.79 -18.14
N ASP A 104 -8.64 9.12 -19.08
CA ASP A 104 -9.97 9.49 -19.59
C ASP A 104 -11.12 8.89 -18.75
N PHE A 105 -10.82 8.46 -17.53
CA PHE A 105 -11.84 7.93 -16.64
C PHE A 105 -12.82 9.04 -16.22
N ALA A 106 -13.99 9.04 -16.85
CA ALA A 106 -15.05 10.02 -16.66
C ALA A 106 -15.91 9.68 -15.44
N VAL A 107 -15.43 10.04 -14.26
CA VAL A 107 -16.23 10.01 -13.03
C VAL A 107 -16.15 11.36 -12.34
N ASN A 108 -17.28 11.82 -11.80
CA ASN A 108 -17.31 13.08 -11.06
C ASN A 108 -16.35 13.02 -9.86
N GLN A 109 -15.86 14.17 -9.41
CA GLN A 109 -14.84 14.21 -8.36
C GLN A 109 -15.26 13.49 -7.05
N PRO A 110 -16.51 13.64 -6.53
CA PRO A 110 -16.97 12.90 -5.36
C PRO A 110 -16.93 11.37 -5.52
N ASP A 111 -17.43 10.85 -6.64
CA ASP A 111 -17.47 9.41 -6.90
C ASP A 111 -16.05 8.86 -7.12
N ARG A 112 -15.13 9.65 -7.69
CA ARG A 112 -13.71 9.28 -7.81
C ARG A 112 -13.07 9.13 -6.43
N GLU A 113 -13.37 10.02 -5.50
CA GLU A 113 -12.86 9.93 -4.12
C GLU A 113 -13.38 8.67 -3.43
N VAL A 114 -14.69 8.40 -3.52
CA VAL A 114 -15.29 7.16 -2.96
C VAL A 114 -14.71 5.92 -3.63
N PHE A 115 -14.51 5.93 -4.94
CA PHE A 115 -13.89 4.83 -5.68
C PHE A 115 -12.48 4.52 -5.19
N LEU A 116 -11.64 5.54 -5.03
CA LEU A 116 -10.27 5.39 -4.52
C LEU A 116 -10.27 4.91 -3.07
N ASP A 117 -11.18 5.43 -2.26
CA ASP A 117 -11.33 5.07 -0.86
C ASP A 117 -11.79 3.63 -0.68
N TYR A 118 -12.75 3.18 -1.48
CA TYR A 118 -13.24 1.81 -1.50
C TYR A 118 -12.14 0.85 -1.96
N ASN A 119 -11.54 1.13 -3.12
CA ASN A 119 -10.57 0.22 -3.72
C ASN A 119 -9.24 0.17 -2.97
N SER A 120 -8.81 1.26 -2.34
CA SER A 120 -7.61 1.24 -1.50
C SER A 120 -7.78 0.39 -0.24
N ARG A 121 -8.97 0.44 0.40
CA ARG A 121 -9.32 -0.41 1.54
C ARG A 121 -9.41 -1.87 1.13
N ALA A 122 -10.10 -2.16 0.01
CA ALA A 122 -10.20 -3.51 -0.53
C ALA A 122 -8.82 -4.09 -0.89
N LEU A 123 -7.99 -3.31 -1.60
CA LEU A 123 -6.65 -3.73 -1.99
C LEU A 123 -5.75 -3.94 -0.78
N THR A 124 -5.82 -3.06 0.24
CA THR A 124 -5.08 -3.24 1.49
C THR A 124 -5.49 -4.52 2.21
N GLY A 125 -6.79 -4.80 2.32
CA GLY A 125 -7.27 -6.07 2.89
C GLY A 125 -6.71 -7.28 2.14
N ILE A 126 -6.74 -7.24 0.80
CA ILE A 126 -6.20 -8.31 -0.04
C ILE A 126 -4.69 -8.48 0.17
N LEU A 127 -3.92 -7.40 0.21
CA LEU A 127 -2.48 -7.44 0.46
C LEU A 127 -2.16 -8.10 1.82
N LEU A 128 -2.92 -7.76 2.87
CA LEU A 128 -2.73 -8.32 4.21
C LEU A 128 -3.24 -9.76 4.35
N ASP A 129 -4.30 -10.15 3.62
CA ASP A 129 -4.88 -11.50 3.70
C ASP A 129 -4.18 -12.52 2.79
N TYR A 130 -3.65 -12.08 1.65
CA TYR A 130 -3.05 -12.94 0.63
C TYR A 130 -1.53 -12.98 0.71
N GLY A 131 -0.88 -11.95 1.26
CA GLY A 131 0.58 -11.88 1.37
C GLY A 131 1.20 -13.02 2.17
N GLY A 132 0.46 -13.62 3.12
CA GLY A 132 0.92 -14.76 3.92
C GLY A 132 0.68 -16.13 3.31
N ARG A 133 0.11 -16.20 2.10
CA ARG A 133 -0.22 -17.48 1.47
C ARG A 133 1.01 -18.04 0.75
N ARG A 134 1.35 -19.29 1.06
CA ARG A 134 2.49 -20.02 0.46
C ARG A 134 2.39 -20.15 -1.07
N GLU A 135 1.17 -20.18 -1.60
CA GLU A 135 0.89 -20.39 -3.03
C GLU A 135 0.34 -19.12 -3.70
N LEU A 136 0.78 -17.94 -3.25
CA LEU A 136 0.38 -16.69 -3.87
C LEU A 136 0.89 -16.60 -5.31
N ASP A 137 -0.03 -16.61 -6.26
CA ASP A 137 0.22 -16.27 -7.65
C ASP A 137 -0.09 -14.78 -7.87
N ALA A 138 0.96 -13.95 -7.75
CA ALA A 138 0.84 -12.49 -7.85
C ALA A 138 0.34 -12.04 -9.23
N ALA A 139 0.76 -12.71 -10.31
CA ALA A 139 0.36 -12.41 -11.68
C ALA A 139 -1.13 -12.72 -11.90
N ARG A 140 -1.60 -13.86 -11.40
CA ARG A 140 -3.03 -14.19 -11.46
C ARG A 140 -3.88 -13.23 -10.65
N LEU A 141 -3.43 -12.88 -9.43
CA LEU A 141 -4.16 -11.97 -8.55
C LEU A 141 -4.21 -10.55 -9.13
N SER A 142 -3.10 -10.03 -9.65
CA SER A 142 -3.06 -8.71 -10.28
C SER A 142 -3.99 -8.62 -11.49
N ALA A 143 -4.05 -9.66 -12.32
CA ALA A 143 -4.97 -9.73 -13.45
C ALA A 143 -6.45 -9.81 -13.01
N GLN A 144 -6.74 -10.49 -11.90
CA GLN A 144 -8.09 -10.48 -11.31
C GLN A 144 -8.48 -9.09 -10.81
N LEU A 145 -7.58 -8.41 -10.11
CA LEU A 145 -7.81 -7.08 -9.56
C LEU A 145 -7.95 -6.02 -10.66
N GLU A 146 -7.11 -6.06 -11.70
CA GLU A 146 -7.25 -5.19 -12.87
C GLU A 146 -8.65 -5.34 -13.49
N ARG A 147 -9.13 -6.57 -13.71
CA ARG A 147 -10.48 -6.77 -14.26
C ARG A 147 -11.59 -6.25 -13.36
N ILE A 148 -11.48 -6.43 -12.04
CA ILE A 148 -12.49 -5.96 -11.07
C ILE A 148 -12.51 -4.43 -11.07
N LEU A 149 -11.34 -3.80 -10.93
CA LEU A 149 -11.19 -2.34 -10.96
C LEU A 149 -11.79 -1.78 -12.24
N LEU A 150 -11.36 -2.28 -13.40
CA LEU A 150 -11.81 -1.75 -14.69
C LEU A 150 -13.31 -1.95 -14.96
N ARG A 151 -13.94 -2.99 -14.40
CA ARG A 151 -15.39 -3.17 -14.52
C ARG A 151 -16.17 -2.14 -13.71
N GLN A 152 -15.70 -1.83 -12.50
CA GLN A 152 -16.30 -0.76 -11.68
C GLN A 152 -16.16 0.61 -12.33
N LEU A 153 -15.13 0.81 -13.18
CA LEU A 153 -14.95 2.03 -13.96
C LEU A 153 -15.85 2.09 -15.22
N ALA A 154 -16.41 0.97 -15.66
CA ALA A 154 -17.04 0.85 -16.98
C ALA A 154 -18.55 1.09 -16.97
N GLU A 155 -19.17 1.34 -15.82
CA GLU A 155 -20.58 1.71 -15.74
C GLU A 155 -20.71 3.22 -16.03
N PRO A 156 -21.28 3.62 -17.18
CA PRO A 156 -21.76 4.99 -17.29
C PRO A 156 -22.83 5.18 -16.21
N LEU A 157 -22.75 6.30 -15.48
CA LEU A 157 -23.85 6.79 -14.68
C LEU A 157 -25.05 6.92 -15.64
N GLU A 158 -25.94 5.93 -15.67
CA GLU A 158 -27.28 6.14 -16.21
C GLU A 158 -27.86 7.28 -15.37
N GLU A 159 -28.11 8.42 -16.02
CA GLU A 159 -28.76 9.58 -15.42
C GLU A 159 -30.04 9.10 -14.73
N MET A 160 -30.03 9.08 -13.39
CA MET A 160 -31.22 8.92 -12.57
C MET A 160 -31.95 10.26 -12.43
#